data_AF-A0A484L2J1-F1
#
_entry.id   AF-A0A484L2J1-F1
#
_cell.length_a   1.000
_cell.length_b   1.000
_cell.length_c   1.000
_cell.angle_alpha   90.00
_cell.angle_beta   90.00
_cell.angle_gamma   90.00
#
_symmetry.space_group_name_H-M   'P 1'
#
loop_
_entity.id
_entity.type
_entity.pdbx_description
1 polymer ?
#
loop_
_entity_poly.entity_id
_entity_poly.type
_entity_poly.pdbx_seq_one_letter_code
_entity_poly.pdbx_strand_id
1 'polypeptide(L)'
;MPVEVLSRWIADKSQVYTQHAYMRPLGIVAMVLGIDEEKGPQLFKCDPAGHFFGHKATSAGSKEQEAINFLEKKMKNDPAFSYEETVQTAISALQSVLQEDFKASEIEVGVVRQEDTSFRVLSTEEIDEHLTAISERD
;
A
#
# COMPACT_ATOMS: atom_id res chain seq x y z
N MET A 1 4.57 18.53 2.60
CA MET A 1 4.56 18.35 1.13
C MET A 1 3.47 17.34 0.81
N PRO A 2 2.50 17.66 -0.08
CA PRO A 2 1.42 16.73 -0.42
C PRO A 2 1.95 15.44 -1.04
N VAL A 3 1.27 14.31 -0.77
CA VAL A 3 1.66 12.97 -1.24
C VAL A 3 1.72 12.91 -2.77
N GLU A 4 0.77 13.55 -3.44
CA GLU A 4 0.72 13.65 -4.91
C GLU A 4 1.96 14.36 -5.47
N VAL A 5 2.39 15.44 -4.82
CA VAL A 5 3.55 16.23 -5.27
C VAL A 5 4.84 15.44 -5.11
N LEU A 6 5.00 14.73 -3.98
CA LEU A 6 6.14 13.83 -3.78
C LEU A 6 6.15 12.69 -4.80
N SER A 7 4.99 12.09 -5.06
CA SER A 7 4.85 10.98 -6.02
C SER A 7 5.19 11.43 -7.45
N ARG A 8 4.70 12.60 -7.86
CA ARG A 8 5.08 13.22 -9.13
C ARG A 8 6.58 13.48 -9.22
N TRP A 9 7.17 14.02 -8.15
CA TRP A 9 8.61 14.26 -8.10
C TRP A 9 9.42 12.96 -8.24
N ILE A 10 9.00 11.87 -7.61
CA ILE A 10 9.62 10.55 -7.77
C ILE A 10 9.51 10.07 -9.22
N ALA A 11 8.32 10.16 -9.81
CA ALA A 11 8.07 9.77 -11.20
C ALA A 11 8.88 10.58 -12.22
N ASP A 12 8.94 11.91 -12.06
CA ASP A 12 9.76 12.79 -12.89
C ASP A 12 11.24 12.39 -12.83
N LYS A 13 11.73 12.03 -11.63
CA LYS A 13 13.10 11.52 -11.48
C LYS A 13 13.30 10.19 -12.19
N SER A 14 12.38 9.23 -12.07
CA SER A 14 12.45 7.95 -12.78
C SER A 14 12.43 8.15 -14.31
N GLN A 15 11.62 9.08 -14.81
CA GLN A 15 11.47 9.36 -16.24
C GLN A 15 12.77 9.88 -16.88
N VAL A 16 13.59 10.63 -16.15
CA VAL A 16 14.92 11.05 -16.64
C VAL A 16 15.79 9.82 -17.00
N TYR A 17 15.70 8.72 -16.23
CA TYR A 17 16.45 7.49 -16.51
C TYR A 17 15.93 6.71 -17.72
N THR A 18 14.69 6.95 -18.17
CA THR A 18 14.13 6.28 -19.36
C THR A 18 14.48 7.03 -20.65
N GLN A 19 14.76 8.33 -20.57
CA GLN A 19 15.12 9.15 -21.74
C GLN A 19 16.61 9.13 -22.06
N HIS A 20 17.48 8.96 -21.07
CA HIS A 20 18.92 8.98 -21.27
C HIS A 20 19.49 7.57 -21.48
N ALA A 21 19.89 7.26 -22.73
CA ALA A 21 20.37 5.93 -23.12
C ALA A 21 21.60 5.40 -22.37
N TYR A 22 22.38 6.27 -21.73
CA TYR A 22 23.55 5.88 -20.92
C TYR A 22 23.18 5.55 -19.46
N MET A 23 21.92 5.74 -19.07
CA MET A 23 21.43 5.50 -17.72
C MET A 23 20.55 4.25 -17.67
N ARG A 24 20.51 3.62 -16.49
CA ARG A 24 19.66 2.46 -16.23
C ARG A 24 18.46 2.88 -15.37
N PRO A 25 17.22 2.56 -15.77
CA PRO A 25 16.04 2.78 -14.93
C PRO A 25 16.17 2.12 -13.55
N LEU A 26 15.60 2.76 -12.54
CA LEU A 26 15.52 2.20 -11.19
C LEU A 26 14.51 1.05 -11.20
N GLY A 27 14.97 -0.17 -10.98
CA GLY A 27 14.12 -1.37 -10.96
C GLY A 27 13.30 -1.52 -9.67
N ILE A 28 12.59 -0.45 -9.27
CA ILE A 28 11.78 -0.39 -8.05
C ILE A 28 10.41 0.19 -8.37
N VAL A 29 9.40 -0.28 -7.64
CA VAL A 29 8.08 0.35 -7.58
C VAL A 29 7.99 0.99 -6.19
N ALA A 30 7.66 2.28 -6.13
CA ALA A 30 7.48 2.99 -4.87
C ALA A 30 5.98 3.19 -4.59
N MET A 31 5.54 2.84 -3.38
CA MET A 31 4.21 3.20 -2.89
C MET A 31 4.36 4.31 -1.85
N VAL A 32 3.65 5.42 -2.06
CA VAL A 32 3.70 6.60 -1.20
C VAL A 32 2.30 6.83 -0.65
N LEU A 33 2.19 6.87 0.67
CA LEU A 33 0.91 7.08 1.37
C LEU A 33 1.04 8.23 2.36
N GLY A 34 -0.10 8.85 2.68
CA GLY A 34 -0.17 9.94 3.65
C GLY A 34 -1.58 10.52 3.73
N ILE A 35 -1.76 11.48 4.64
CA ILE A 35 -3.00 12.23 4.77
C ILE A 35 -2.80 13.61 4.15
N ASP A 36 -3.64 13.95 3.19
CA ASP A 36 -3.77 15.28 2.63
C ASP A 36 -4.85 16.06 3.40
N GLU A 37 -4.60 17.35 3.65
CA GLU A 37 -5.49 18.20 4.47
C GLU A 37 -6.86 18.40 3.81
N GLU A 38 -6.93 18.44 2.48
CA GLU A 38 -8.18 18.67 1.73
C GLU A 38 -8.76 17.36 1.19
N LYS A 39 -7.91 16.46 0.69
CA LYS A 39 -8.33 15.22 0.02
C LYS A 39 -8.41 14.00 0.93
N GLY A 40 -7.97 14.11 2.19
CA GLY A 40 -7.93 13.01 3.15
C GLY A 40 -6.84 11.97 2.83
N PRO A 41 -7.02 10.69 3.19
CA PRO A 41 -6.04 9.63 2.91
C PRO A 41 -5.75 9.50 1.42
N GLN A 42 -4.46 9.46 1.07
CA GLN A 42 -3.98 9.32 -0.30
C GLN A 42 -2.94 8.20 -0.38
N LEU A 43 -3.02 7.41 -1.47
CA LEU A 43 -2.07 6.35 -1.80
C LEU A 43 -1.71 6.49 -3.28
N PHE A 44 -0.41 6.58 -3.56
CA PHE A 44 0.14 6.67 -4.90
C PHE A 44 1.16 5.57 -5.14
N LYS A 45 1.18 5.05 -6.37
CA LYS A 45 2.18 4.07 -6.81
C LYS A 45 2.96 4.67 -7.97
N CYS A 46 4.29 4.61 -7.88
CA CYS A 46 5.23 5.11 -8.89
C CYS A 46 6.03 3.94 -9.47
N ASP A 47 6.08 3.84 -10.80
CA ASP A 47 6.79 2.76 -11.51
C ASP A 47 8.15 3.21 -12.10
N PRO A 48 9.02 2.26 -12.53
CA PRO A 48 10.29 2.58 -13.19
C PRO A 48 10.19 3.38 -14.47
N ALA A 49 9.02 3.38 -15.14
CA ALA A 49 8.79 4.10 -16.38
C ALA A 49 8.55 5.60 -16.14
N GLY A 50 8.34 6.00 -14.88
CA GLY A 50 7.98 7.36 -14.51
C GLY A 50 6.48 7.62 -14.55
N HIS A 51 5.65 6.57 -14.49
CA HIS A 51 4.23 6.75 -14.23
C HIS A 51 3.97 6.82 -12.73
N PHE A 52 3.03 7.68 -12.34
CA PHE A 52 2.44 7.68 -11.00
C PHE A 52 0.93 7.80 -11.10
N PHE A 53 0.22 7.01 -10.28
CA PHE A 53 -1.24 7.05 -10.22
C PHE A 53 -1.72 6.94 -8.78
N GLY A 54 -2.86 7.58 -8.50
CA GLY A 54 -3.56 7.46 -7.22
C GLY A 54 -4.40 6.19 -7.19
N HIS A 55 -4.40 5.51 -6.04
CA HIS A 55 -5.09 4.23 -5.84
C HIS A 55 -5.93 4.26 -4.57
N LYS A 56 -7.07 3.55 -4.58
CA LYS A 56 -7.82 3.23 -3.35
C LYS A 56 -7.17 2.08 -2.58
N ALA A 57 -6.69 1.08 -3.32
CA ALA A 57 -5.86 -0.01 -2.84
C ALA A 57 -4.97 -0.48 -4.00
N THR A 58 -3.75 -0.91 -3.71
CA THR A 58 -2.82 -1.44 -4.71
C THR A 58 -1.80 -2.37 -4.07
N SER A 59 -1.06 -3.08 -4.90
CA SER A 59 0.00 -4.01 -4.51
C SER A 59 1.19 -3.85 -5.46
N ALA A 60 2.35 -4.37 -5.08
CA ALA A 60 3.53 -4.46 -5.92
C ALA A 60 4.31 -5.74 -5.60
N GLY A 61 5.01 -6.28 -6.60
CA GLY A 61 5.86 -7.46 -6.45
C GLY A 61 5.34 -8.68 -7.22
N SER A 62 5.84 -9.87 -6.88
CA SER A 62 5.68 -11.08 -7.70
C SER A 62 4.24 -11.58 -7.86
N LYS A 63 3.35 -11.26 -6.92
CA LYS A 63 1.93 -11.65 -6.96
C LYS A 63 0.99 -10.44 -7.00
N GLU A 64 1.42 -9.37 -7.67
CA GLU A 64 0.67 -8.13 -7.79
C GLU A 64 -0.72 -8.35 -8.41
N GLN A 65 -0.81 -9.12 -9.50
CA GLN A 65 -2.06 -9.31 -10.23
C GLN A 65 -3.12 -10.01 -9.37
N GLU A 66 -2.71 -11.05 -8.63
CA GLU A 66 -3.58 -11.80 -7.74
C GLU A 66 -4.06 -10.94 -6.57
N ALA A 67 -3.15 -10.13 -5.99
CA ALA A 67 -3.49 -9.19 -4.93
C ALA A 67 -4.46 -8.10 -5.40
N ILE A 68 -4.24 -7.54 -6.59
CA ILE A 68 -5.18 -6.57 -7.19
C ILE A 68 -6.54 -7.22 -7.39
N ASN A 69 -6.61 -8.44 -7.94
CA ASN A 69 -7.88 -9.15 -8.13
C ASN A 69 -8.64 -9.40 -6.81
N PHE A 70 -7.90 -9.67 -5.71
CA PHE A 70 -8.50 -9.79 -4.37
C PHE A 70 -9.05 -8.45 -3.88
N LEU A 71 -8.23 -7.39 -3.98
CA LEU A 71 -8.58 -6.05 -3.55
C LEU A 71 -9.76 -5.49 -4.34
N GLU A 72 -9.83 -5.69 -5.66
CA GLU A 72 -10.97 -5.28 -6.50
C GLU A 72 -12.29 -5.89 -6.03
N LYS A 73 -12.28 -7.16 -5.61
CA LYS A 73 -13.48 -7.82 -5.06
C LYS A 73 -13.89 -7.21 -3.72
N LYS A 74 -12.92 -6.93 -2.84
CA LYS A 74 -13.16 -6.32 -1.52
C LYS A 74 -13.62 -4.86 -1.63
N MET A 75 -13.07 -4.12 -2.60
CA MET A 75 -13.42 -2.71 -2.87
C MET A 75 -14.65 -2.54 -3.76
N LYS A 76 -15.36 -3.63 -4.09
CA LYS A 76 -16.56 -3.57 -4.92
C LYS A 76 -17.62 -2.72 -4.24
N ASN A 77 -18.20 -1.78 -4.99
CA ASN A 77 -19.17 -0.78 -4.51
C ASN A 77 -18.61 0.28 -3.55
N ASP A 78 -17.28 0.44 -3.48
CA ASP A 78 -16.62 1.49 -2.71
C ASP A 78 -17.02 1.52 -1.22
N PRO A 79 -16.79 0.42 -0.47
CA PRO A 79 -17.14 0.36 0.93
C PRO A 79 -16.32 1.34 1.75
N ALA A 80 -16.93 1.89 2.80
CA ALA A 80 -16.21 2.65 3.83
C ALA A 80 -15.71 1.67 4.89
N PHE A 81 -14.39 1.42 4.90
CA PHE A 81 -13.76 0.60 5.93
C PHE A 81 -13.44 1.41 7.18
N SER A 82 -13.60 0.77 8.34
CA SER A 82 -12.95 1.23 9.56
C SER A 82 -11.42 1.07 9.48
N TYR A 83 -10.70 1.67 10.43
CA TYR A 83 -9.26 1.48 10.57
C TYR A 83 -8.89 -0.01 10.66
N GLU A 84 -9.56 -0.73 11.55
CA GLU A 84 -9.38 -2.18 11.76
C GLU A 84 -9.60 -2.97 10.46
N GLU A 85 -10.72 -2.72 9.77
CA GLU A 85 -11.05 -3.41 8.53
C GLU A 85 -10.07 -3.10 7.40
N THR A 86 -9.49 -1.90 7.38
CA THR A 86 -8.48 -1.51 6.39
C THR A 86 -7.19 -2.32 6.59
N VAL A 87 -6.70 -2.38 7.84
CA VAL A 87 -5.50 -3.15 8.20
C VAL A 87 -5.74 -4.64 7.93
N GLN A 88 -6.86 -5.17 8.42
CA GLN A 88 -7.21 -6.58 8.24
C GLN A 88 -7.36 -6.93 6.74
N THR A 89 -7.99 -6.08 5.93
CA THR A 89 -8.13 -6.32 4.48
C THR A 89 -6.77 -6.39 3.78
N ALA A 90 -5.80 -5.55 4.18
CA ALA A 90 -4.46 -5.58 3.62
C ALA A 90 -3.71 -6.89 3.99
N ILE A 91 -3.80 -7.31 5.26
CA ILE A 91 -3.20 -8.56 5.73
C ILE A 91 -3.85 -9.78 5.04
N SER A 92 -5.19 -9.85 5.02
CA SER A 92 -5.92 -10.94 4.36
C SER A 92 -5.66 -11.00 2.85
N ALA A 93 -5.43 -9.87 2.19
CA ALA A 93 -5.04 -9.87 0.78
C ALA A 93 -3.69 -10.57 0.59
N LEU A 94 -2.73 -10.33 1.47
CA LEU A 94 -1.43 -10.98 1.43
C LEU A 94 -1.51 -12.47 1.78
N GLN A 95 -2.25 -12.84 2.84
CA GLN A 95 -2.48 -14.24 3.23
C GLN A 95 -3.16 -15.03 2.11
N SER A 96 -4.21 -14.48 1.51
CA SER A 96 -4.96 -15.13 0.42
C SER A 96 -4.08 -15.40 -0.80
N VAL A 97 -3.19 -14.46 -1.12
CA VAL A 97 -2.34 -14.53 -2.32
C VAL A 97 -1.12 -15.41 -2.08
N LEU A 98 -0.56 -15.42 -0.86
CA LEU A 98 0.54 -16.31 -0.47
C LEU A 98 0.07 -17.72 -0.07
N GLN A 99 -1.22 -17.89 0.25
CA GLN A 99 -1.80 -19.14 0.77
C GLN A 99 -1.11 -19.58 2.06
N GLU A 100 -0.80 -18.61 2.93
CA GLU A 100 -0.05 -18.80 4.16
C GLU A 100 -0.60 -17.88 5.24
N ASP A 101 -0.70 -18.41 6.45
CA ASP A 101 -0.99 -17.62 7.65
C ASP A 101 0.31 -17.09 8.23
N PHE A 102 0.34 -15.80 8.55
CA PHE A 102 1.54 -15.17 9.08
C PHE A 102 1.59 -15.23 10.60
N LYS A 103 2.81 -15.32 11.12
CA LYS A 103 3.11 -14.85 12.47
C LYS A 103 3.35 -13.35 12.45
N ALA A 104 3.10 -12.67 13.56
CA ALA A 104 3.36 -11.23 13.69
C ALA A 104 4.82 -10.83 13.37
N SER A 105 5.77 -11.74 13.49
CA SER A 105 7.20 -11.52 13.16
C SER A 105 7.53 -11.62 11.66
N GLU A 106 6.60 -12.08 10.82
CA GLU A 106 6.83 -12.35 9.40
C GLU A 106 6.38 -11.19 8.49
N ILE A 107 5.62 -10.23 9.05
CA ILE A 107 5.11 -9.06 8.35
C ILE A 107 5.37 -7.78 9.15
N GLU A 108 5.49 -6.66 8.45
CA GLU A 108 5.53 -5.32 9.03
C GLU A 108 4.38 -4.50 8.46
N VAL A 109 3.70 -3.73 9.31
CA VAL A 109 2.54 -2.93 8.92
C VAL A 109 2.80 -1.47 9.27
N GLY A 110 2.81 -0.62 8.25
CA GLY A 110 2.89 0.83 8.39
C GLY A 110 1.52 1.47 8.19
N VAL A 111 1.14 2.37 9.09
CA VAL A 111 -0.15 3.08 9.07
C VAL A 111 0.03 4.59 9.15
N VAL A 112 -0.93 5.30 8.59
CA VAL A 112 -1.10 6.75 8.76
C VAL A 112 -2.59 7.01 8.92
N ARG A 113 -2.97 7.90 9.84
CA ARG A 113 -4.37 8.13 10.20
C ARG A 113 -4.72 9.60 10.17
N GLN A 114 -6.00 9.93 10.01
CA GLN A 114 -6.42 11.33 9.98
C GLN A 114 -6.27 12.00 11.36
N GLU A 115 -6.44 11.22 12.43
CA GLU A 115 -6.27 11.66 13.82
C GLU A 115 -4.80 11.84 14.21
N ASP A 116 -3.90 11.06 13.58
CA ASP A 116 -2.46 11.14 13.76
C ASP A 116 -1.79 10.94 12.39
N THR A 117 -1.43 12.06 11.77
CA THR A 117 -0.85 12.11 10.42
C THR A 117 0.60 11.66 10.37
N SER A 118 1.18 11.30 11.52
CA SER A 118 2.51 10.70 11.60
C SER A 118 2.46 9.27 11.08
N PHE A 119 3.40 8.91 10.21
CA PHE A 119 3.58 7.52 9.82
C PHE A 119 4.07 6.71 11.03
N ARG A 120 3.37 5.62 11.33
CA ARG A 120 3.68 4.72 12.44
C ARG A 120 3.79 3.29 11.93
N VAL A 121 4.81 2.58 12.41
CA VAL A 121 4.90 1.13 12.24
C VAL A 121 4.23 0.47 13.45
N LEU A 122 3.37 -0.52 13.19
CA LEU A 122 2.70 -1.28 14.26
C LEU A 122 3.70 -2.18 14.99
N SER A 123 3.49 -2.34 16.29
CA SER A 123 4.22 -3.31 17.09
C SER A 123 3.78 -4.74 16.77
N THR A 124 4.60 -5.72 17.14
CA THR A 124 4.28 -7.14 16.96
C THR A 124 3.01 -7.54 17.70
N GLU A 125 2.75 -6.94 18.86
CA GLU A 125 1.56 -7.16 19.67
C GLU A 125 0.29 -6.67 18.95
N GLU A 126 0.34 -5.46 18.37
CA GLU A 126 -0.78 -4.91 17.59
C GLU A 126 -1.06 -5.75 16.32
N ILE A 127 0.00 -6.24 15.66
CA ILE A 127 -0.15 -7.12 14.49
C ILE A 127 -0.81 -8.45 14.89
N ASP A 128 -0.42 -9.03 16.04
CA ASP A 128 -0.99 -10.28 16.55
C ASP A 128 -2.49 -10.16 16.89
N GLU A 129 -2.90 -9.02 17.44
CA GLU A 129 -4.32 -8.69 17.67
C GLU A 129 -5.12 -8.70 16.36
N HIS A 130 -4.60 -8.07 15.30
CA HIS A 130 -5.25 -8.08 13.99
C HIS A 130 -5.27 -9.47 13.36
N LEU A 131 -4.19 -10.26 13.49
CA LEU A 131 -4.12 -11.64 12.98
C LEU A 131 -5.16 -12.54 13.67
N THR A 132 -5.27 -12.43 15.00
CA THR A 132 -6.28 -13.17 15.77
C THR A 132 -7.69 -12.80 15.33
N ALA A 133 -7.97 -11.51 15.16
CA ALA A 133 -9.28 -11.03 14.71
C ALA A 133 -9.64 -11.48 13.29
N ILE A 134 -8.65 -11.66 12.40
CA ILE A 134 -8.86 -12.24 11.07
C ILE A 134 -9.25 -13.71 11.21
N SER A 135 -8.53 -14.48 12.02
CA SER A 135 -8.82 -15.92 12.23
C SER A 135 -10.18 -16.19 12.88
N GLU A 136 -10.71 -15.27 13.69
CA GLU A 136 -12.05 -15.40 14.29
C GLU A 136 -13.19 -15.07 13.33
N ARG A 137 -12.90 -14.36 12.22
CA ARG A 137 -13.89 -13.96 11.21
C ARG A 137 -14.07 -14.99 10.09
N ASP A 138 -13.10 -15.88 9.89
CA ASP A 138 -13.13 -16.98 8.93
C ASP A 138 -13.86 -18.22 9.49
#